data_AF-A0A3L7MRJ8-F1
#
_entry.id   AF-A0A3L7MRJ8-F1
#
_cell.length_a   1.000
_cell.length_b   1.000
_cell.length_c   1.000
_cell.angle_alpha   90.00
_cell.angle_beta   90.00
_cell.angle_gamma   90.00
#
_symmetry.space_group_name_H-M   'P 1'
#
loop_
_entity.id
_entity.type
_entity.pdbx_description
1 polymer ?
#
loop_
_entity_poly.entity_id
_entity_poly.type
_entity_poly.pdbx_seq_one_letter_code
_entity_poly.pdbx_strand_id
1 'polypeptide(L)'
;MAEGRRHPHTPLTELSTELSKVINQAADAIRAAMDSWTPADRELAKQVVREHIPQKLQDTAGDRLWTDIPQAYLDWMVAKRLASGIVYREGVNFLEGVEPDAVAALSLRYLRKRDENRRLVEQLKGSTAPGAARAAELLARAGTRAALEDFD
;
A
#
# COMPACT_ATOMS: atom_id res chain seq x y z
N MET A 1 16.53 -7.39 -5.20
CA MET A 1 15.59 -6.28 -4.88
C MET A 1 15.71 -5.20 -5.95
N ALA A 2 14.63 -4.48 -6.28
CA ALA A 2 14.71 -3.36 -7.23
C ALA A 2 15.63 -2.24 -6.71
N GLU A 3 15.62 -2.00 -5.40
CA GLU A 3 16.45 -0.98 -4.74
C GLU A 3 17.95 -1.25 -4.85
N GLY A 4 18.40 -2.48 -4.67
CA GLY A 4 19.82 -2.82 -4.87
C GLY A 4 20.32 -2.62 -6.31
N ARG A 5 19.43 -2.59 -7.31
CA ARG A 5 19.80 -2.19 -8.68
C ARG A 5 19.90 -0.67 -8.85
N ARG A 6 19.18 0.11 -8.03
CA ARG A 6 19.24 1.57 -8.00
C ARG A 6 20.45 2.08 -7.20
N HIS A 7 20.92 1.28 -6.24
CA HIS A 7 22.06 1.59 -5.36
C HIS A 7 23.16 0.51 -5.45
N PRO A 8 23.82 0.34 -6.62
CA PRO A 8 24.75 -0.77 -6.84
C PRO A 8 26.01 -0.75 -5.96
N HIS A 9 26.32 0.40 -5.36
CA HIS A 9 27.49 0.58 -4.50
C HIS A 9 27.15 0.56 -3.01
N THR A 10 25.88 0.48 -2.65
CA THR A 10 25.45 0.40 -1.24
C THR A 10 25.35 -1.08 -0.82
N PRO A 11 25.97 -1.49 0.29
CA PRO A 11 25.83 -2.83 0.82
C PRO A 11 24.35 -3.22 1.05
N LEU A 12 23.98 -4.45 0.71
CA LEU A 12 22.60 -4.93 0.90
C LEU A 12 22.14 -4.90 2.37
N THR A 13 23.06 -5.08 3.31
CA THR A 13 22.81 -5.00 4.75
C THR A 13 22.41 -3.60 5.17
N GLU A 14 23.06 -2.58 4.60
CA GLU A 14 22.77 -1.17 4.85
C GLU A 14 21.40 -0.81 4.26
N LEU A 15 21.16 -1.13 2.97
CA LEU A 15 19.87 -0.94 2.31
C LEU A 15 18.72 -1.63 3.07
N SER A 16 18.94 -2.86 3.56
CA SER A 16 17.93 -3.58 4.34
C SER A 16 17.62 -2.90 5.68
N THR A 17 18.63 -2.28 6.30
CA THR A 17 18.47 -1.56 7.57
C THR A 17 17.69 -0.27 7.34
N GLU A 18 18.02 0.50 6.30
CA GLU A 18 17.30 1.71 5.92
C GLU A 18 15.85 1.42 5.54
N LEU A 19 15.63 0.44 4.67
CA LEU A 19 14.28 -0.04 4.31
C LEU A 19 13.45 -0.35 5.55
N SER A 20 14.01 -1.11 6.49
CA SER A 20 13.31 -1.51 7.71
C SER A 20 12.99 -0.31 8.60
N LYS A 21 13.91 0.65 8.72
CA LYS A 21 13.71 1.88 9.50
C LYS A 21 12.57 2.72 8.92
N VAL A 22 12.61 3.00 7.61
CA VAL A 22 11.57 3.80 6.95
C VAL A 22 10.20 3.11 7.00
N ILE A 23 10.14 1.79 6.76
CA ILE A 23 8.89 1.02 6.88
C ILE A 23 8.30 1.11 8.29
N ASN A 24 9.14 0.99 9.33
CA ASN A 24 8.66 1.03 10.70
C ASN A 24 8.14 2.42 11.07
N GLN A 25 8.91 3.47 10.77
CA GLN A 25 8.50 4.86 11.01
C GLN A 25 7.19 5.21 10.28
N ALA A 26 7.08 4.82 9.01
CA ALA A 26 5.87 5.05 8.24
C ALA A 26 4.67 4.27 8.80
N ALA A 27 4.86 3.01 9.21
CA ALA A 27 3.79 2.24 9.83
C ALA A 27 3.31 2.85 11.15
N ASP A 28 4.22 3.36 11.97
CA ASP A 28 3.86 3.98 13.24
C ASP A 28 3.06 5.28 13.00
N ALA A 29 3.50 6.12 12.05
CA ALA A 29 2.77 7.32 11.63
C ALA A 29 1.37 7.00 11.06
N ILE A 30 1.28 6.00 10.16
CA ILE A 30 0.00 5.53 9.61
C ILE A 30 -0.92 5.09 10.76
N ARG A 31 -0.42 4.22 11.65
CA ARG A 31 -1.22 3.66 12.76
C ARG A 31 -1.75 4.76 13.66
N ALA A 32 -0.95 5.77 13.99
CA ALA A 32 -1.35 6.90 14.82
C ALA A 32 -2.49 7.70 14.18
N ALA A 33 -2.47 7.88 12.85
CA ALA A 33 -3.49 8.61 12.12
C ALA A 33 -4.77 7.82 11.83
N MET A 34 -4.78 6.49 11.98
CA MET A 34 -5.95 5.68 11.61
C MET A 34 -7.23 6.09 12.35
N ASP A 35 -7.13 6.58 13.58
CA ASP A 35 -8.30 6.97 14.39
C ASP A 35 -9.07 8.16 13.78
N SER A 36 -8.44 8.95 12.91
CA SER A 36 -9.10 10.03 12.16
C SER A 36 -9.63 9.61 10.78
N TRP A 37 -9.43 8.36 10.37
CA TRP A 37 -9.86 7.87 9.07
C TRP A 37 -11.38 7.78 8.97
N THR A 38 -11.90 8.14 7.80
CA THR A 38 -13.34 8.05 7.53
C THR A 38 -13.78 6.58 7.46
N PRO A 39 -15.09 6.30 7.61
CA PRO A 39 -15.61 4.94 7.40
C PRO A 39 -15.24 4.35 6.03
N ALA A 40 -15.23 5.18 4.97
CA ALA A 40 -14.83 4.75 3.64
C ALA A 40 -13.35 4.33 3.58
N ASP A 41 -12.47 5.07 4.24
CA ASP A 41 -11.04 4.74 4.35
C ASP A 41 -10.83 3.43 5.14
N ARG A 42 -11.61 3.22 6.20
CA ARG A 42 -11.58 1.97 6.99
C ARG A 42 -12.05 0.78 6.17
N GLU A 43 -13.04 0.94 5.28
CA GLU A 43 -13.43 -0.13 4.34
C GLU A 43 -12.32 -0.41 3.31
N LEU A 44 -11.65 0.61 2.78
CA LEU A 44 -10.46 0.42 1.93
C LEU A 44 -9.34 -0.32 2.67
N ALA A 45 -9.15 -0.01 3.95
CA ALA A 45 -8.16 -0.68 4.79
C ALA A 45 -8.43 -2.18 4.95
N LYS A 46 -9.71 -2.61 5.05
CA LYS A 46 -10.06 -4.04 5.08
C LYS A 46 -9.57 -4.78 3.86
N GLN A 47 -9.49 -4.12 2.70
CA GLN A 47 -8.94 -4.75 1.51
C GLN A 47 -7.44 -5.04 1.64
N VAL A 48 -6.67 -4.19 2.33
CA VAL A 48 -5.26 -4.45 2.63
C VAL A 48 -5.10 -5.70 3.49
N VAL A 49 -5.98 -5.88 4.47
CA VAL A 49 -6.02 -7.09 5.30
C VAL A 49 -6.33 -8.33 4.46
N ARG A 50 -7.38 -8.28 3.62
CA ARG A 50 -7.74 -9.41 2.74
C ARG A 50 -6.60 -9.79 1.79
N GLU A 51 -5.90 -8.81 1.22
CA GLU A 51 -4.77 -9.09 0.32
C GLU A 51 -3.55 -9.67 1.05
N HIS A 52 -3.41 -9.43 2.35
CA HIS A 52 -2.31 -9.98 3.15
C HIS A 52 -2.59 -11.41 3.60
N ILE A 53 -3.85 -11.74 3.89
CA ILE A 53 -4.25 -13.04 4.42
C ILE A 53 -4.45 -14.04 3.27
N PRO A 54 -3.85 -15.25 3.32
CA PRO A 54 -4.08 -16.28 2.33
C PRO A 54 -5.57 -16.58 2.11
N GLN A 55 -6.00 -16.73 0.84
CA GLN A 55 -7.41 -16.93 0.48
C GLN A 55 -8.07 -18.07 1.27
N LYS A 56 -7.39 -19.22 1.42
CA LYS A 56 -7.90 -20.37 2.19
C LYS A 56 -8.27 -20.01 3.63
N LEU A 57 -7.51 -19.12 4.27
CA LEU A 57 -7.80 -18.67 5.63
C LEU A 57 -8.98 -17.70 5.66
N GLN A 58 -9.12 -16.87 4.63
CA GLN A 58 -10.32 -16.02 4.48
C GLN A 58 -11.57 -16.88 4.31
N ASP A 59 -11.51 -17.91 3.46
CA ASP A 59 -12.64 -18.83 3.22
C ASP A 59 -13.02 -19.62 4.49
N THR A 60 -12.02 -19.99 5.30
CA THR A 60 -12.22 -20.77 6.55
C THR A 60 -12.71 -19.90 7.71
N ALA A 61 -12.17 -18.68 7.84
CA ALA A 61 -12.55 -17.76 8.91
C ALA A 61 -13.88 -17.07 8.63
N GLY A 62 -14.13 -16.69 7.37
CA GLY A 62 -15.27 -15.88 6.96
C GLY A 62 -15.34 -14.59 7.78
N ASP A 63 -16.52 -14.32 8.35
CA ASP A 63 -16.78 -13.11 9.13
C ASP A 63 -16.01 -13.08 10.46
N ARG A 64 -15.58 -14.23 10.98
CA ARG A 64 -14.78 -14.32 12.21
C ARG A 64 -13.46 -13.57 12.12
N LEU A 65 -12.96 -13.37 10.90
CA LEU A 65 -11.78 -12.54 10.66
C LEU A 65 -11.95 -11.13 11.24
N TRP A 66 -13.18 -10.60 11.22
CA TRP A 66 -13.49 -9.23 11.65
C TRP A 66 -14.06 -9.16 13.06
N THR A 67 -14.66 -10.24 13.56
CA THR A 67 -15.27 -10.27 14.91
C THR A 67 -14.32 -10.78 15.98
N ASP A 68 -13.44 -11.73 15.65
CA ASP A 68 -12.64 -12.47 16.64
C ASP A 68 -11.21 -11.94 16.76
N ILE A 69 -10.70 -11.27 15.72
CA ILE A 69 -9.38 -10.63 15.74
C ILE A 69 -9.50 -9.25 16.40
N PRO A 70 -8.67 -8.93 17.41
CA PRO A 70 -8.69 -7.61 18.02
C PRO A 70 -8.42 -6.51 16.98
N GLN A 71 -9.21 -5.43 17.01
CA GLN A 71 -9.10 -4.33 16.05
C GLN A 71 -7.68 -3.75 15.97
N ALA A 72 -6.98 -3.66 17.10
CA ALA A 72 -5.59 -3.17 17.12
C ALA A 72 -4.63 -4.02 16.27
N TYR A 73 -4.84 -5.34 16.18
CA TYR A 73 -4.04 -6.22 15.32
C TYR A 73 -4.34 -5.98 13.84
N LEU A 74 -5.61 -5.80 13.48
CA LEU A 74 -6.02 -5.46 12.13
C LEU A 74 -5.43 -4.10 11.71
N ASP A 75 -5.47 -3.11 12.58
CA ASP A 75 -4.91 -1.78 12.31
C ASP A 75 -3.39 -1.83 12.10
N TRP A 76 -2.67 -2.58 12.94
CA TRP A 76 -1.23 -2.78 12.75
C TRP A 76 -0.90 -3.54 11.46
N MET A 77 -1.72 -4.53 11.09
CA MET A 77 -1.57 -5.25 9.83
C MET A 77 -1.72 -4.31 8.64
N VAL A 78 -2.74 -3.45 8.64
CA VAL A 78 -2.94 -2.41 7.63
C VAL A 78 -1.72 -1.51 7.57
N ALA A 79 -1.30 -0.94 8.71
CA ALA A 79 -0.21 0.02 8.76
C ALA A 79 1.11 -0.56 8.26
N LYS A 80 1.52 -1.74 8.75
CA LYS A 80 2.76 -2.39 8.33
C LYS A 80 2.69 -2.83 6.85
N ARG A 81 1.54 -3.33 6.39
CA ARG A 81 1.38 -3.77 4.99
C ARG A 81 1.36 -2.60 4.02
N LEU A 82 0.69 -1.50 4.39
CA LEU A 82 0.65 -0.28 3.58
C LEU A 82 2.04 0.36 3.50
N ALA A 83 2.71 0.57 4.63
CA ALA A 83 4.06 1.12 4.68
C ALA A 83 5.05 0.31 3.85
N SER A 84 5.14 -1.00 4.08
CA SER A 84 6.03 -1.89 3.32
C SER A 84 5.66 -1.96 1.84
N GLY A 85 4.37 -1.98 1.52
CA GLY A 85 3.89 -1.96 0.13
C GLY A 85 4.30 -0.70 -0.64
N ILE A 86 4.23 0.46 0.02
CA ILE A 86 4.68 1.74 -0.54
C ILE A 86 6.20 1.72 -0.72
N VAL A 87 6.96 1.44 0.33
CA VAL A 87 8.43 1.52 0.30
C VAL A 87 9.03 0.52 -0.69
N TYR A 88 8.55 -0.73 -0.74
CA TYR A 88 9.05 -1.69 -1.72
C TYR A 88 8.73 -1.35 -3.17
N ARG A 89 7.65 -0.59 -3.40
CA ARG A 89 7.23 -0.21 -4.75
C ARG A 89 7.91 1.06 -5.23
N GLU A 90 7.91 2.09 -4.38
CA GLU A 90 8.41 3.42 -4.74
C GLU A 90 9.91 3.57 -4.46
N GLY A 91 10.42 2.94 -3.40
CA GLY A 91 11.80 3.05 -2.92
C GLY A 91 11.88 3.69 -1.52
N VAL A 92 13.06 3.62 -0.89
CA VAL A 92 13.30 4.14 0.47
C VAL A 92 13.05 5.64 0.53
N ASN A 93 13.60 6.36 -0.44
CA ASN A 93 13.57 7.83 -0.51
C ASN A 93 12.16 8.42 -0.63
N PHE A 94 11.14 7.60 -0.89
CA PHE A 94 9.77 8.10 -1.08
C PHE A 94 9.14 8.63 0.21
N LEU A 95 9.49 8.04 1.36
CA LEU A 95 9.00 8.45 2.67
C LEU A 95 10.13 8.86 3.63
N GLU A 96 11.38 8.67 3.24
CA GLU A 96 12.53 9.05 4.06
C GLU A 96 12.56 10.56 4.29
N GLY A 97 12.75 10.97 5.55
CA GLY A 97 12.83 12.37 5.94
C GLY A 97 11.52 13.15 5.89
N VAL A 98 10.40 12.51 5.56
CA VAL A 98 9.07 13.12 5.58
C VAL A 98 8.52 13.14 7.00
N GLU A 99 7.93 14.26 7.43
CA GLU A 99 7.33 14.41 8.75
C GLU A 99 6.17 13.40 8.98
N PRO A 100 5.96 12.88 10.20
CA PRO A 100 5.00 11.81 10.47
C PRO A 100 3.57 12.10 9.96
N ASP A 101 3.05 13.31 10.18
CA ASP A 101 1.71 13.69 9.74
C ASP A 101 1.60 13.72 8.21
N ALA A 102 2.66 14.16 7.52
CA ALA A 102 2.73 14.15 6.07
C ALA A 102 2.86 12.71 5.53
N VAL A 103 3.61 11.83 6.20
CA VAL A 103 3.67 10.39 5.87
C VAL A 103 2.29 9.76 5.99
N ALA A 104 1.56 10.04 7.07
CA ALA A 104 0.22 9.54 7.29
C ALA A 104 -0.75 10.01 6.19
N ALA A 105 -0.78 11.32 5.91
CA ALA A 105 -1.64 11.90 4.88
C ALA A 105 -1.31 11.35 3.48
N LEU A 106 -0.03 11.28 3.13
CA LEU A 106 0.42 10.73 1.86
C LEU A 106 0.06 9.24 1.72
N SER A 107 0.23 8.45 2.78
CA SER A 107 -0.10 7.02 2.79
C SER A 107 -1.60 6.78 2.62
N LEU A 108 -2.45 7.62 3.23
CA LEU A 108 -3.89 7.54 3.04
C LEU A 108 -4.29 7.91 1.60
N ARG A 109 -3.72 8.98 1.04
CA ARG A 109 -3.91 9.33 -0.39
C ARG A 109 -3.45 8.18 -1.29
N TYR A 110 -2.32 7.56 -0.99
CA TYR A 110 -1.81 6.39 -1.70
C TYR A 110 -2.80 5.23 -1.67
N LEU A 111 -3.38 4.92 -0.50
CA LEU A 111 -4.39 3.86 -0.36
C LEU A 111 -5.61 4.12 -1.25
N ARG A 112 -6.13 5.35 -1.27
CA ARG A 112 -7.28 5.75 -2.11
C ARG A 112 -6.97 5.64 -3.60
N LYS A 113 -5.85 6.23 -4.04
CA LYS A 113 -5.42 6.21 -5.45
C LYS A 113 -5.04 4.80 -5.91
N ARG A 114 -4.58 3.94 -5.00
CA ARG A 114 -4.34 2.53 -5.29
C ARG A 114 -5.64 1.78 -5.61
N ASP A 115 -6.70 2.02 -4.84
CA ASP A 115 -8.02 1.42 -5.11
C ASP A 115 -8.61 1.91 -6.43
N GLU A 116 -8.54 3.22 -6.69
CA GLU A 116 -8.95 3.81 -7.96
C GLU A 116 -8.22 3.15 -9.16
N ASN A 117 -6.89 3.10 -9.10
CA ASN A 117 -6.07 2.47 -10.15
C ASN A 117 -6.40 0.97 -10.32
N ARG A 118 -6.68 0.24 -9.24
CA ARG A 118 -7.10 -1.16 -9.32
C ARG A 118 -8.40 -1.30 -10.12
N ARG A 119 -9.41 -0.47 -9.84
CA ARG A 119 -10.70 -0.50 -10.57
C ARG A 119 -10.51 -0.19 -12.05
N LEU A 120 -9.67 0.79 -12.39
CA LEU A 120 -9.33 1.11 -13.79
C LEU A 120 -8.66 -0.07 -14.50
N VAL A 121 -7.71 -0.73 -13.84
CA VAL A 121 -7.04 -1.93 -14.37
C VAL A 121 -8.04 -3.06 -14.60
N GLU A 122 -9.00 -3.27 -13.70
CA GLU A 122 -10.04 -4.29 -13.85
C GLU A 122 -10.97 -3.99 -15.04
N GLN A 123 -11.39 -2.74 -15.19
CA GLN A 123 -12.20 -2.29 -16.34
C GLN A 123 -11.46 -2.49 -17.67
N LEU A 124 -10.18 -2.15 -17.73
CA LEU A 124 -9.36 -2.36 -18.94
C LEU A 124 -9.17 -3.84 -19.26
N LYS A 125 -9.00 -4.69 -18.25
CA LYS A 125 -8.92 -6.16 -18.45
C LYS A 125 -10.21 -6.76 -19.00
N GLY A 126 -11.37 -6.16 -18.67
CA GLY A 126 -12.67 -6.56 -19.22
C GLY A 126 -13.02 -5.92 -20.58
N SER A 127 -12.20 -4.99 -21.07
CA SER A 127 -12.48 -4.25 -22.30
C SER A 127 -11.99 -4.99 -23.55
N THR A 128 -12.71 -4.83 -24.65
CA THR A 128 -12.32 -5.31 -25.99
C THR A 128 -11.58 -4.25 -26.80
N ALA A 129 -11.28 -3.08 -26.21
CA ALA A 129 -10.59 -2.01 -26.91
C ALA A 129 -9.15 -2.43 -27.32
N PRO A 130 -8.67 -2.03 -28.51
CA PRO A 130 -7.30 -2.29 -28.92
C PRO A 130 -6.29 -1.75 -27.90
N GLY A 131 -5.34 -2.60 -27.48
CA GLY A 131 -4.30 -2.22 -26.52
C GLY A 131 -4.70 -2.21 -25.04
N ALA A 132 -5.97 -2.52 -24.70
CA ALA A 132 -6.46 -2.46 -23.32
C ALA A 132 -5.65 -3.35 -22.35
N ALA A 133 -5.28 -4.56 -22.77
CA ALA A 133 -4.44 -5.45 -21.98
C ALA A 133 -3.08 -4.83 -21.63
N ARG A 134 -2.42 -4.19 -22.61
CA ARG A 134 -1.12 -3.53 -22.38
C ARG A 134 -1.25 -2.31 -21.49
N ALA A 135 -2.31 -1.51 -21.68
CA ALA A 135 -2.60 -0.37 -20.82
C ALA A 135 -2.82 -0.82 -19.36
N ALA A 136 -3.59 -1.90 -19.15
CA ALA A 136 -3.83 -2.47 -17.82
C ALA A 136 -2.53 -2.93 -17.14
N GLU A 137 -1.59 -3.54 -17.87
CA GLU A 137 -0.29 -3.93 -17.32
C GLU A 137 0.55 -2.72 -16.88
N LEU A 138 0.58 -1.66 -17.68
CA LEU A 138 1.35 -0.45 -17.38
C LEU A 138 0.75 0.28 -16.17
N LEU A 139 -0.58 0.47 -16.16
CA LEU A 139 -1.29 1.08 -15.05
C LEU A 139 -1.16 0.28 -13.76
N ALA A 140 -1.21 -1.05 -13.81
CA ALA A 140 -1.00 -1.89 -12.64
C ALA A 140 0.38 -1.70 -11.99
N ARG A 141 1.40 -1.29 -12.76
CA ARG A 141 2.76 -1.08 -12.28
C ARG A 141 3.03 0.35 -11.83
N ALA A 142 2.52 1.36 -12.54
CA ALA A 142 2.90 2.76 -12.34
C ALA A 142 1.72 3.70 -12.02
N GLY A 143 0.47 3.28 -12.26
CA GLY A 143 -0.69 4.16 -12.22
C GLY A 143 -0.95 4.80 -10.86
N THR A 144 -0.70 4.08 -9.76
CA THR A 144 -0.90 4.64 -8.40
C THR A 144 0.03 5.82 -8.13
N ARG A 145 1.30 5.75 -8.55
CA ARG A 145 2.26 6.85 -8.35
C ARG A 145 1.87 8.07 -9.18
N ALA A 146 1.47 7.86 -10.42
CA ALA A 146 1.00 8.93 -11.31
C ALA A 146 -0.26 9.62 -10.74
N ALA A 147 -1.23 8.85 -10.26
CA ALA A 147 -2.48 9.38 -9.72
C ALA A 147 -2.31 10.18 -8.40
N LEU A 148 -1.13 10.16 -7.76
CA LEU A 148 -0.84 11.05 -6.63
C LEU A 148 -0.61 12.50 -7.07
N GLU A 149 -0.26 12.71 -8.34
CA GLU A 149 -0.03 14.03 -8.94
C GLU A 149 -1.32 14.65 -9.48
N ASP A 150 -2.44 13.92 -9.43
CA ASP A 150 -3.75 14.50 -9.70
C ASP A 150 -3.96 15.70 -8.77
N PHE A 151 -4.14 16.87 -9.36
CA PHE A 151 -4.54 18.07 -8.64
C PHE A 151 -6.05 17.97 -8.37
N ASP A 152 -6.41 17.99 -7.09
CA ASP A 152 -7.78 18.26 -6.64
C ASP A 152 -8.04 19.78 -6.66
#